data_AF-A0A936QB37-F1
#
_entry.id   AF-A0A936QB37-F1
#
_cell.length_a   1.000
_cell.length_b   1.000
_cell.length_c   1.000
_cell.angle_alpha   90.00
_cell.angle_beta   90.00
_cell.angle_gamma   90.00
#
_symmetry.space_group_name_H-M   'P 1'
#
loop_
_entity.id
_entity.type
_entity.pdbx_description
1 polymer ?
#
loop_
_entity_poly.entity_id
_entity_poly.type
_entity_poly.pdbx_seq_one_letter_code
_entity_poly.pdbx_strand_id
1 'polypeptide(L)'
;MPPGPHHHRSQSAVTRFIRPEEIDALLEPWVADPADRRFLTRCLVEEGPLHHRGANFVLLKLLGDLAKALGADGRGSGPGLPVPMRLPPHLRHEGGEDATYPIRLPEAAVERLAPRESRDFDAIVDCLADGPPQHAVANVVMATILHELLDRAARR
;
A
#
# COMPACT_ATOMS: atom_id res chain seq x y z
N MET A 1 -27.73 3.78 -32.45
CA MET A 1 -26.72 2.88 -31.84
C MET A 1 -27.21 2.50 -30.46
N PRO A 2 -27.47 1.22 -30.16
CA PRO A 2 -27.80 0.82 -28.80
C PRO A 2 -26.53 0.96 -27.92
N PRO A 3 -26.65 1.32 -26.64
CA PRO A 3 -25.51 1.36 -25.74
C PRO A 3 -24.97 -0.07 -25.60
N GLY A 4 -23.65 -0.24 -25.75
CA GLY A 4 -22.98 -1.52 -25.59
C GLY A 4 -23.22 -2.10 -24.19
N PRO A 5 -23.20 -3.43 -24.02
CA PRO A 5 -23.49 -4.07 -22.75
C PRO A 5 -22.48 -3.59 -21.70
N HIS A 6 -22.97 -2.93 -20.66
CA HIS A 6 -22.19 -2.67 -19.47
C HIS A 6 -21.73 -4.02 -18.92
N HIS A 7 -20.44 -4.33 -19.06
CA HIS A 7 -19.85 -5.53 -18.47
C HIS A 7 -19.99 -5.44 -16.95
N HIS A 8 -21.08 -6.00 -16.42
CA HIS A 8 -21.15 -6.41 -15.03
C HIS A 8 -20.05 -7.45 -14.84
N ARG A 9 -18.86 -7.00 -14.42
CA ARG A 9 -17.80 -7.89 -13.96
C ARG A 9 -18.42 -8.79 -12.90
N SER A 10 -18.39 -10.10 -13.11
CA SER A 10 -18.94 -11.03 -12.13
C SER A 10 -18.21 -10.82 -10.80
N GLN A 11 -18.94 -10.41 -9.76
CA GLN A 11 -18.36 -10.21 -8.43
C GLN A 11 -17.68 -11.50 -7.94
N SER A 12 -18.24 -12.66 -8.31
CA SER A 12 -17.66 -13.97 -8.02
C SER A 12 -16.33 -14.23 -8.72
N ALA A 13 -16.09 -13.63 -9.89
CA ALA A 13 -14.81 -13.75 -10.58
C ALA A 13 -13.72 -12.95 -9.86
N VAL A 14 -14.06 -11.78 -9.32
CA VAL A 14 -13.10 -10.94 -8.57
C VAL A 14 -12.72 -11.58 -7.24
N THR A 15 -13.69 -12.03 -6.46
CA THR A 15 -13.41 -12.68 -5.17
C THR A 15 -12.67 -14.01 -5.35
N ARG A 16 -12.85 -14.69 -6.50
CA ARG A 16 -12.18 -15.97 -6.77
C ARG A 16 -10.66 -15.85 -6.90
N PHE A 17 -10.08 -14.73 -7.33
CA PHE A 17 -8.62 -14.63 -7.47
C PHE A 17 -7.95 -13.93 -6.30
N ILE A 18 -8.69 -13.21 -5.46
CA ILE A 18 -8.13 -12.57 -4.27
C ILE A 18 -7.80 -13.67 -3.24
N ARG A 19 -6.53 -13.73 -2.83
CA ARG A 19 -5.97 -14.72 -1.89
C ARG A 19 -5.28 -13.97 -0.74
N PRO A 20 -5.97 -13.74 0.39
CA PRO A 20 -5.40 -13.00 1.52
C PRO A 20 -4.05 -13.54 1.99
N GLU A 21 -3.87 -14.86 1.98
CA GLU A 21 -2.63 -15.55 2.32
C GLU A 21 -1.44 -15.18 1.42
N GLU A 22 -1.68 -14.85 0.15
CA GLU A 22 -0.63 -14.40 -0.76
C GLU A 22 -0.20 -12.96 -0.46
N ILE A 23 -1.11 -12.13 0.04
CA ILE A 23 -0.80 -10.77 0.49
C ILE A 23 -0.03 -10.82 1.82
N ASP A 24 -0.45 -11.66 2.77
CA ASP A 24 0.29 -11.83 4.04
C ASP A 24 1.74 -12.28 3.78
N ALA A 25 1.93 -13.28 2.93
CA ALA A 25 3.25 -13.76 2.54
C ALA A 25 4.07 -12.71 1.78
N LEU A 26 3.42 -11.88 0.96
CA LEU A 26 4.07 -10.75 0.31
C LEU A 26 4.53 -9.71 1.33
N LEU A 27 3.77 -9.44 2.39
CA LEU A 27 4.12 -8.42 3.38
C LEU A 27 5.23 -8.85 4.35
N GLU A 28 5.49 -10.16 4.50
CA GLU A 28 6.47 -10.74 5.42
C GLU A 28 7.84 -10.02 5.46
N PRO A 29 8.47 -9.66 4.32
CA PRO A 29 9.79 -9.03 4.34
C PRO A 29 9.78 -7.61 4.94
N TRP A 30 8.66 -6.90 4.85
CA TRP A 30 8.56 -5.48 5.24
C TRP A 30 7.85 -5.26 6.58
N VAL A 31 7.06 -6.24 7.05
CA VAL A 31 6.27 -6.14 8.27
C VAL A 31 6.49 -7.41 9.08
N ALA A 32 7.34 -7.34 10.11
CA ALA A 32 7.78 -8.52 10.85
C ALA A 32 6.69 -9.12 11.76
N ASP A 33 5.86 -8.28 12.39
CA ASP A 33 4.80 -8.74 13.30
C ASP A 33 3.63 -9.38 12.51
N PRO A 34 3.29 -10.66 12.76
CA PRO A 34 2.17 -11.32 12.10
C PRO A 34 0.79 -10.68 12.37
N ALA A 35 0.59 -10.04 13.53
CA ALA A 35 -0.65 -9.35 13.84
C ALA A 35 -0.81 -8.10 12.98
N ASP A 36 0.27 -7.34 12.81
CA ASP A 36 0.32 -6.17 11.93
C ASP A 36 0.09 -6.57 10.46
N ARG A 37 0.76 -7.63 9.98
CA ARG A 37 0.52 -8.16 8.64
C ARG A 37 -0.92 -8.57 8.41
N ARG A 38 -1.52 -9.28 9.37
CA ARG A 38 -2.93 -9.67 9.28
C ARG A 38 -3.83 -8.44 9.21
N PHE A 39 -3.55 -7.41 9.99
CA PHE A 39 -4.30 -6.16 9.95
C PHE A 39 -4.19 -5.48 8.59
N LEU A 40 -2.98 -5.28 8.06
CA LEU A 40 -2.76 -4.68 6.74
C LEU A 40 -3.40 -5.51 5.61
N THR A 41 -3.30 -6.84 5.69
CA THR A 41 -3.94 -7.75 4.74
C THR A 41 -5.44 -7.52 4.69
N ARG A 42 -6.11 -7.41 5.85
CA ARG A 42 -7.55 -7.11 5.91
C ARG A 42 -7.86 -5.77 5.27
N CYS A 43 -7.08 -4.71 5.56
CA CYS A 43 -7.26 -3.42 4.90
C CYS A 43 -7.16 -3.54 3.38
N LEU A 44 -6.23 -4.35 2.85
CA LEU A 44 -6.01 -4.49 1.41
C LEU A 44 -7.08 -5.31 0.68
N VAL A 45 -7.63 -6.36 1.31
CA VAL A 45 -8.46 -7.37 0.61
C VAL A 45 -9.91 -7.45 1.10
N GLU A 46 -10.23 -6.88 2.27
CA GLU A 46 -11.57 -6.91 2.86
C GLU A 46 -12.26 -5.54 2.79
N GLU A 47 -11.50 -4.44 2.71
CA GLU A 47 -12.05 -3.08 2.75
C GLU A 47 -12.20 -2.43 1.37
N GLY A 48 -13.23 -1.58 1.24
CA GLY A 48 -13.47 -0.78 0.05
C GLY A 48 -14.12 -1.50 -1.15
N PRO A 49 -14.28 -0.77 -2.29
CA PRO A 49 -15.00 -1.30 -3.43
C PRO A 49 -14.26 -2.50 -4.06
N LEU A 50 -15.03 -3.50 -4.51
CA LEU A 50 -14.50 -4.78 -4.98
C LEU A 50 -13.45 -4.65 -6.10
N HIS A 51 -13.63 -3.69 -7.02
CA HIS A 51 -12.70 -3.48 -8.11
C HIS A 51 -11.37 -2.85 -7.65
N HIS A 52 -11.37 -2.03 -6.60
CA HIS A 52 -10.13 -1.51 -6.00
C HIS A 52 -9.37 -2.64 -5.30
N ARG A 53 -10.06 -3.47 -4.49
CA ARG A 53 -9.44 -4.65 -3.87
C ARG A 53 -8.80 -5.59 -4.89
N GLY A 54 -9.53 -5.89 -5.96
CA GLY A 54 -9.01 -6.72 -7.06
C GLY A 54 -7.81 -6.09 -7.77
N ALA A 55 -7.84 -4.79 -8.03
CA ALA A 55 -6.72 -4.07 -8.64
C ALA A 55 -5.48 -4.06 -7.73
N ASN A 56 -5.66 -3.73 -6.45
CA ASN A 56 -4.60 -3.73 -5.45
C ASN A 56 -3.96 -5.11 -5.34
N PHE A 57 -4.77 -6.18 -5.27
CA PHE A 57 -4.26 -7.55 -5.24
C PHE A 57 -3.37 -7.86 -6.46
N VAL A 58 -3.85 -7.57 -7.68
CA VAL A 58 -3.09 -7.84 -8.90
C VAL A 58 -1.79 -7.04 -8.95
N LEU A 59 -1.85 -5.74 -8.66
CA LEU A 59 -0.68 -4.86 -8.71
C LEU A 59 0.36 -5.26 -7.67
N LEU A 60 -0.07 -5.51 -6.42
CA LEU A 60 0.83 -5.99 -5.36
C LEU A 60 1.45 -7.32 -5.72
N LYS A 61 0.66 -8.27 -6.25
CA LYS A 61 1.17 -9.58 -6.62
C LYS A 61 2.25 -9.50 -7.70
N LEU A 62 1.99 -8.75 -8.78
CA LEU A 62 2.96 -8.53 -9.86
C LEU A 62 4.23 -7.84 -9.35
N LEU A 63 4.07 -6.82 -8.49
CA LEU A 63 5.18 -6.08 -7.92
C LEU A 63 6.01 -6.95 -6.95
N GLY A 64 5.35 -7.79 -6.15
CA GLY A 64 6.01 -8.75 -5.26
C GLY A 64 6.75 -9.85 -6.01
N ASP A 65 6.19 -10.35 -7.11
CA ASP A 65 6.89 -11.32 -7.97
C ASP A 65 8.15 -10.70 -8.61
N LEU A 66 8.07 -9.44 -9.04
CA LEU A 66 9.24 -8.68 -9.51
C LEU A 66 10.27 -8.47 -8.39
N ALA A 67 9.82 -8.08 -7.20
CA ALA A 67 10.64 -7.91 -6.01
C ALA A 67 11.42 -9.20 -5.69
N LYS A 68 10.72 -10.33 -5.65
CA LYS A 68 11.32 -11.66 -5.44
C LYS A 68 12.34 -12.01 -6.53
N ALA A 69 12.01 -11.78 -7.80
CA ALA A 69 12.92 -12.06 -8.92
C ALA A 69 14.22 -11.22 -8.85
N LEU A 70 14.14 -10.02 -8.29
CA LEU A 70 15.29 -9.12 -8.09
C LEU A 70 15.92 -9.24 -6.70
N GLY A 71 15.45 -10.21 -5.90
CA GLY A 71 15.96 -10.56 -4.59
C GLY A 71 15.68 -9.53 -3.50
N ALA A 72 14.68 -8.66 -3.68
CA ALA A 72 14.20 -7.72 -2.68
C ALA A 72 13.68 -8.46 -1.44
N ASP A 73 14.17 -8.06 -0.28
CA ASP A 73 14.07 -8.81 0.97
C ASP A 73 13.69 -7.94 2.17
N GLY A 74 13.25 -6.69 1.93
CA GLY A 74 12.75 -5.78 2.96
C GLY A 74 13.81 -5.16 3.86
N ARG A 75 15.09 -5.53 3.70
CA ARG A 75 16.21 -4.98 4.49
C ARG A 75 16.58 -3.55 4.10
N GLY A 76 16.08 -3.07 2.96
CA GLY A 76 16.36 -1.75 2.42
C GLY A 76 15.46 -0.63 2.93
N SER A 77 14.45 -0.90 3.76
CA SER A 77 13.58 0.14 4.29
C SER A 77 14.34 1.02 5.30
N GLY A 78 14.88 2.13 4.81
CA GLY A 78 15.44 3.20 5.64
C GLY A 78 14.37 3.90 6.50
N PRO A 79 14.66 5.10 7.04
CA PRO A 79 13.66 5.86 7.78
C PRO A 79 12.42 6.10 6.92
N GLY A 80 11.25 6.02 7.56
CA GLY A 80 9.98 6.19 6.88
C GLY A 80 9.02 7.09 7.66
N LEU A 81 8.18 7.79 6.91
CA LEU A 81 7.15 8.68 7.43
C LEU A 81 5.97 7.86 7.99
N PRO A 82 5.38 8.28 9.13
CA PRO A 82 4.19 7.64 9.65
C PRO A 82 3.02 7.81 8.68
N VAL A 83 2.18 6.78 8.57
CA VAL A 83 0.98 6.79 7.73
C VAL A 83 -0.23 6.88 8.65
N PRO A 84 -0.91 8.04 8.72
CA PRO A 84 -2.00 8.23 9.67
C PRO A 84 -3.23 7.40 9.29
N MET A 85 -3.83 6.74 10.28
CA MET A 85 -5.17 6.20 10.20
C MET A 85 -6.17 7.34 10.37
N ARG A 86 -6.92 7.66 9.32
CA ARG A 86 -7.98 8.66 9.40
C ARG A 86 -9.18 8.08 10.16
N LEU A 87 -9.22 8.32 11.47
CA LEU A 87 -10.38 7.97 12.28
C LEU A 87 -11.58 8.87 11.92
N PRO A 88 -12.81 8.30 11.86
CA PRO A 88 -14.04 9.08 11.81
C PRO A 88 -14.08 10.16 12.89
N PRO A 89 -14.70 11.33 12.64
CA PRO A 89 -14.66 12.46 13.59
C PRO A 89 -15.10 12.12 15.02
N HIS A 90 -16.06 11.19 15.18
CA HIS A 90 -16.57 10.76 16.48
C HIS A 90 -15.68 9.74 17.23
N LEU A 91 -14.63 9.23 16.58
CA LEU A 91 -13.61 8.35 17.19
C LEU A 91 -12.27 9.07 17.41
N ARG A 92 -12.14 10.32 16.95
CA ARG A 92 -10.97 11.15 17.21
C ARG A 92 -10.95 11.51 18.69
N HIS A 93 -9.89 11.14 19.39
CA HIS A 93 -9.69 11.52 20.78
C HIS A 93 -9.10 12.94 20.80
N GLU A 94 -9.72 13.85 21.56
CA GLU A 94 -9.15 15.18 21.77
C GLU A 94 -7.80 15.07 22.51
N GLY A 95 -6.70 15.45 21.83
CA GLY A 95 -5.35 15.43 22.39
C GLY A 95 -4.61 14.09 22.35
N GLY A 96 -5.16 13.06 21.71
CA GLY A 96 -4.45 11.79 21.47
C GLY A 96 -3.55 11.85 20.22
N GLU A 97 -2.46 11.09 20.19
CA GLU A 97 -1.69 10.87 18.96
C GLU A 97 -2.58 10.18 17.91
N ASP A 98 -2.52 10.64 16.66
CA ASP A 98 -3.22 9.99 15.56
C ASP A 98 -2.70 8.54 15.43
N ALA A 99 -3.62 7.57 15.40
CA ALA A 99 -3.27 6.17 15.16
C ALA A 99 -2.56 6.06 13.80
N THR A 100 -1.56 5.18 13.68
CA THR A 100 -0.77 5.01 12.45
C THR A 100 -0.81 3.57 11.99
N TYR A 101 -0.85 3.33 10.67
CA TYR A 101 -0.72 1.98 10.14
C TYR A 101 0.66 1.39 10.48
N PRO A 102 0.76 0.06 10.69
CA PRO A 102 2.02 -0.61 10.96
C PRO A 102 2.85 -0.80 9.68
N ILE A 103 2.94 0.25 8.87
CA ILE A 103 3.81 0.40 7.70
C ILE A 103 4.15 1.87 7.55
N ARG A 104 5.36 2.15 7.06
CA ARG A 104 5.86 3.52 6.88
C ARG A 104 6.10 3.82 5.41
N LEU A 105 5.82 5.05 5.01
CA LEU A 105 6.13 5.53 3.66
C LEU A 105 7.66 5.78 3.56
N PRO A 106 8.37 5.15 2.61
CA PRO A 106 9.81 5.37 2.45
C PRO A 106 10.09 6.81 2.07
N GLU A 107 10.67 7.58 2.99
CA GLU A 107 10.88 9.01 2.81
C GLU A 107 11.79 9.29 1.61
N ALA A 108 12.88 8.52 1.49
CA ALA A 108 13.81 8.60 0.37
C ALA A 108 13.15 8.35 -1.00
N ALA A 109 12.03 7.63 -1.06
CA ALA A 109 11.30 7.44 -2.31
C ALA A 109 10.61 8.73 -2.77
N VAL A 110 10.07 9.49 -1.82
CA VAL A 110 9.42 10.78 -2.06
C VAL A 110 10.48 11.84 -2.38
N GLU A 111 11.60 11.85 -1.65
CA GLU A 111 12.71 12.79 -1.88
C GLU A 111 13.29 12.73 -3.29
N ARG A 112 13.21 11.56 -3.94
CA ARG A 112 13.60 11.39 -5.36
C ARG A 112 12.73 12.20 -6.32
N LEU A 113 11.51 12.54 -5.91
CA LEU A 113 10.52 13.24 -6.74
C LEU A 113 10.40 14.73 -6.39
N ALA A 114 10.57 15.08 -5.11
CA ALA A 114 10.52 16.46 -4.63
C ALA A 114 11.44 16.66 -3.42
N PRO A 115 12.13 17.81 -3.27
CA PRO A 115 12.96 18.08 -2.10
C PRO A 115 12.15 18.05 -0.79
N ARG A 116 12.78 17.60 0.30
CA ARG A 116 12.19 17.70 1.66
C ARG A 116 11.74 19.14 1.95
N GLU A 117 10.70 19.29 2.76
CA GLU A 117 10.14 20.59 3.20
C GLU A 117 9.55 21.44 2.06
N SER A 118 9.51 20.91 0.83
CA SER A 118 8.80 21.54 -0.27
C SER A 118 7.31 21.21 -0.21
N ARG A 119 6.48 22.11 -0.73
CA ARG A 119 5.04 21.89 -0.86
C ARG A 119 4.70 20.66 -1.71
N ASP A 120 5.52 20.37 -2.72
CA ASP A 120 5.31 19.22 -3.59
C ASP A 120 5.60 17.91 -2.85
N PHE A 121 6.60 17.89 -1.97
CA PHE A 121 6.89 16.75 -1.10
C PHE A 121 5.69 16.44 -0.19
N ASP A 122 5.17 17.45 0.50
CA ASP A 122 4.00 17.29 1.38
C ASP A 122 2.79 16.79 0.59
N ALA A 123 2.56 17.35 -0.61
CA ALA A 123 1.46 16.93 -1.48
C ALA A 123 1.60 15.48 -1.96
N ILE A 124 2.82 14.99 -2.24
CA ILE A 124 3.05 13.60 -2.62
C ILE A 124 2.77 12.67 -1.43
N VAL A 125 3.22 13.04 -0.22
CA VAL A 125 2.94 12.28 1.00
C VAL A 125 1.44 12.17 1.21
N ASP A 126 0.71 13.28 1.12
CA ASP A 126 -0.75 13.29 1.23
C ASP A 126 -1.41 12.42 0.14
N CYS A 127 -0.99 12.52 -1.11
CA CYS A 127 -1.52 11.67 -2.19
C CYS A 127 -1.34 10.16 -1.93
N LEU A 128 -0.24 9.77 -1.30
CA LEU A 128 0.08 8.37 -1.04
C LEU A 128 -0.57 7.84 0.24
N ALA A 129 -0.66 8.68 1.28
CA ALA A 129 -1.11 8.29 2.61
C ALA A 129 -2.59 8.62 2.89
N ASP A 130 -3.23 9.46 2.07
CA ASP A 130 -4.63 9.86 2.27
C ASP A 130 -5.63 8.89 1.64
N GLY A 131 -6.82 8.86 2.22
CA GLY A 131 -7.95 8.07 1.77
C GLY A 131 -8.29 6.88 2.67
N PRO A 132 -9.24 6.04 2.23
CA PRO A 132 -9.69 4.88 3.00
C PRO A 132 -8.58 3.82 3.13
N PRO A 133 -8.66 2.91 4.11
CA PRO A 133 -7.55 2.03 4.47
C PRO A 133 -6.99 1.21 3.31
N GLN A 134 -7.86 0.68 2.44
CA GLN A 134 -7.42 -0.10 1.27
C GLN A 134 -6.57 0.71 0.28
N HIS A 135 -6.75 2.02 0.21
CA HIS A 135 -6.03 2.89 -0.73
C HIS A 135 -4.68 3.31 -0.14
N ALA A 136 -4.69 3.91 1.05
CA ALA A 136 -3.49 4.38 1.72
C ALA A 136 -2.49 3.23 1.94
N VAL A 137 -2.95 2.09 2.45
CA VAL A 137 -2.08 0.93 2.67
C VAL A 137 -1.51 0.39 1.36
N ALA A 138 -2.31 0.27 0.31
CA ALA A 138 -1.84 -0.23 -0.99
C ALA A 138 -0.76 0.67 -1.59
N ASN A 139 -0.98 1.99 -1.58
CA ASN A 139 -0.02 2.96 -2.09
C ASN A 139 1.31 2.88 -1.34
N VAL A 140 1.26 2.81 -0.01
CA VAL A 140 2.47 2.76 0.82
C VAL A 140 3.22 1.45 0.63
N VAL A 141 2.54 0.30 0.55
CA VAL A 141 3.20 -0.98 0.27
C VAL A 141 3.86 -0.94 -1.11
N MET A 142 3.15 -0.45 -2.14
CA MET A 142 3.73 -0.31 -3.48
C MET A 142 4.93 0.62 -3.49
N ALA A 143 4.85 1.78 -2.84
CA ALA A 143 5.95 2.73 -2.72
C ALA A 143 7.17 2.11 -2.00
N THR A 144 6.93 1.31 -0.96
CA THR A 144 7.97 0.57 -0.22
C THR A 144 8.70 -0.41 -1.13
N ILE A 145 7.97 -1.23 -1.88
CA ILE A 145 8.58 -2.22 -2.78
C ILE A 145 9.29 -1.51 -3.94
N LEU A 146 8.67 -0.49 -4.54
CA LEU A 146 9.28 0.31 -5.61
C LEU A 146 10.56 1.00 -5.16
N HIS A 147 10.59 1.56 -3.95
CA HIS A 147 11.78 2.15 -3.37
C HIS A 147 12.93 1.15 -3.34
N GLU A 148 12.70 -0.05 -2.79
CA GLU A 148 13.73 -1.08 -2.70
C GLU A 148 14.20 -1.55 -4.09
N LEU A 149 13.27 -1.69 -5.04
CA LEU A 149 13.58 -2.05 -6.42
C LEU A 149 14.45 -0.99 -7.11
N LEU A 150 14.11 0.30 -6.95
CA LEU A 150 14.87 1.42 -7.50
C LEU A 150 16.26 1.53 -6.87
N ASP A 151 16.36 1.32 -5.56
CA ASP A 151 17.61 1.26 -4.82
C ASP A 151 18.53 0.15 -5.33
N ARG A 152 17.97 -1.04 -5.59
CA ARG A 152 18.71 -2.17 -6.16
C ARG A 152 19.15 -1.91 -7.59
N ALA A 153 18.28 -1.32 -8.40
CA ALA A 153 18.59 -0.96 -9.78
C ALA A 153 19.75 0.05 -9.86
N ALA A 154 19.83 1.00 -8.93
CA ALA A 154 20.91 1.99 -8.87
C ALA A 154 22.26 1.42 -8.41
N ARG A 155 22.28 0.24 -7.76
CA ARG A 155 23.51 -0.45 -7.31
C ARG A 155 24.10 -1.44 -8.32
N ARG A 156 23.43 -1.64 -9.45
CA ARG A 156 23.91 -2.49 -10.56
C ARG A 156 24.63 -1.64 -11.59
#